data_AF-A0A524PGL6-F1
#
_entry.id   AF-A0A524PGL6-F1
#
_cell.length_a   1.000
_cell.length_b   1.000
_cell.length_c   1.000
_cell.angle_alpha   90.00
_cell.angle_beta   90.00
_cell.angle_gamma   90.00
#
_symmetry.space_group_name_H-M   'P 1'
#
loop_
_entity.id
_entity.type
_entity.pdbx_description
1 polymer ?
#
loop_
_entity_poly.entity_id
_entity_poly.type
_entity_poly.pdbx_seq_one_letter_code
_entity_poly.pdbx_strand_id
1 'polypeptide(L)' 'IEVEGHDDVFVHYSAIQSEGFRTLEEGQQVEFAIEQGPKGLQAANVTVV' A
#
# COMPACT_ATOMS: atom_id res chain seq x y z
N ILE A 1 4.32 -2.78 2.93
CA ILE A 1 5.03 -1.84 2.03
C ILE A 1 6.13 -1.24 2.88
N GLU A 2 7.37 -1.37 2.42
CA GLU A 2 8.52 -0.79 3.12
C GLU A 2 8.63 0.69 2.73
N VAL A 3 8.91 1.54 3.72
CA VAL A 3 9.15 2.97 3.52
C VAL A 3 10.46 3.30 4.23
N GLU A 4 11.42 3.85 3.49
CA GLU A 4 12.74 4.19 4.07
C GLU A 4 12.58 5.10 5.29
N GLY A 5 13.06 4.64 6.44
CA GLY A 5 13.02 5.39 7.70
C GLY A 5 11.70 5.31 8.47
N HIS A 6 10.74 4.48 8.04
CA HIS A 6 9.49 4.23 8.73
C HIS A 6 9.25 2.74 8.94
N ASP A 7 8.38 2.40 9.89
CA ASP A 7 7.92 1.02 10.06
C ASP A 7 7.10 0.57 8.84
N ASP A 8 7.08 -0.75 8.62
CA ASP A 8 6.30 -1.36 7.55
C ASP A 8 4.83 -0.93 7.60
N VAL A 9 4.34 -0.43 6.46
CA VAL A 9 2.94 0.00 6.31
C VAL A 9 2.11 -1.18 5.82
N PHE A 10 1.05 -1.50 6.57
CA PHE A 10 0.10 -2.55 6.19
C PHE A 10 -0.69 -2.15 4.95
N VAL A 11 -0.86 -3.07 3.98
CA VAL A 11 -1.67 -2.84 2.79
C VAL A 11 -2.72 -3.95 2.65
N HIS A 12 -3.97 -3.54 2.44
CA HIS A 12 -5.06 -4.45 2.08
C HIS A 12 -5.30 -4.38 0.58
N TYR A 13 -5.67 -5.50 -0.06
CA TYR A 13 -5.90 -5.55 -1.52
C TYR A 13 -6.96 -4.54 -1.99
N SER A 14 -7.91 -4.15 -1.12
CA SER A 14 -8.93 -3.17 -1.44
C SER A 14 -8.37 -1.76 -1.67
N ALA A 15 -7.20 -1.44 -1.11
CA ALA A 15 -6.54 -0.15 -1.27
C ALA A 15 -5.85 0.00 -2.63
N ILE A 16 -5.57 -1.12 -3.33
CA ILE A 16 -4.90 -1.14 -4.62
C ILE A 16 -5.87 -0.64 -5.71
N GLN A 17 -5.47 0.43 -6.39
CA GLN A 17 -6.14 1.01 -7.54
C GLN A 17 -5.68 0.26 -8.80
N SER A 18 -6.55 -0.61 -9.30
CA SER A 18 -6.35 -1.33 -10.56
C SER A 18 -7.71 -1.60 -11.18
N GLU A 19 -7.80 -1.47 -12.51
CA GLU A 19 -9.00 -1.80 -13.29
C GLU A 19 -9.23 -3.32 -13.37
N GLY A 20 -8.20 -4.12 -13.06
CA GLY A 20 -8.22 -5.57 -13.11
C GLY A 20 -7.90 -6.22 -11.76
N PHE A 21 -7.07 -7.27 -11.78
CA PHE A 21 -6.69 -7.98 -10.58
C PHE A 21 -5.82 -7.08 -9.68
N ARG A 22 -6.25 -6.93 -8.42
CA ARG A 22 -5.60 -6.06 -7.41
C ARG A 22 -4.51 -6.85 -6.68
N THR A 23 -3.32 -6.87 -7.26
CA THR A 23 -2.14 -7.54 -6.68
C THR A 23 -0.92 -6.65 -6.76
N LEU A 24 0.04 -6.92 -5.88
CA LEU A 24 1.37 -6.32 -5.90
C LEU A 24 2.39 -7.45 -5.91
N GLU A 25 3.40 -7.32 -6.77
CA GLU A 25 4.54 -8.23 -6.80
C GLU A 25 5.61 -7.78 -5.81
N GLU A 26 6.41 -8.71 -5.32
CA GLU A 26 7.54 -8.39 -4.45
C GLU A 26 8.54 -7.47 -5.19
N GLY A 27 8.99 -6.41 -4.52
CA GLY A 27 9.89 -5.41 -5.10
C GLY A 27 9.21 -4.40 -6.05
N GLN A 28 7.89 -4.50 -6.25
CA GLN A 28 7.16 -3.54 -7.07
C GLN A 28 7.09 -2.18 -6.39
N GLN A 29 7.45 -1.12 -7.12
CA GLN A 29 7.35 0.24 -6.65
C GLN A 29 5.91 0.73 -6.72
N VAL A 30 5.48 1.40 -5.65
CA VAL A 30 4.10 1.88 -5.50
C VAL A 30 4.08 3.27 -4.89
N GLU A 31 3.08 4.05 -5.27
CA GLU A 31 2.71 5.30 -4.64
C GLU A 31 1.41 5.10 -3.85
N PHE A 32 1.34 5.67 -2.64
CA PHE A 32 0.21 5.50 -1.74
C PHE A 32 0.14 6.62 -0.70
N ALA A 33 -1.01 6.75 -0.05
CA ALA A 33 -1.20 7.62 1.11
C ALA A 33 -1.16 6.80 2.41
N ILE A 34 -0.58 7.36 3.47
CA ILE A 34 -0.58 6.75 4.81
C ILE A 34 -1.79 7.26 5.60
N GLU A 35 -2.58 6.35 6.14
CA GLU A 35 -3.75 6.68 6.97
C GLU A 35 -3.73 5.90 8.30
N GLN A 36 -4.30 6.48 9.35
CA GLN A 36 -4.46 5.83 10.66
C GLN A 36 -5.71 4.94 10.65
N GLY A 37 -5.52 3.62 10.66
CA GLY A 37 -6.59 2.63 10.74
C GLY A 37 -6.79 2.03 12.12
N PRO A 38 -7.81 1.16 12.29
CA PRO A 38 -8.09 0.48 13.56
C PRO A 38 -6.98 -0.48 14.03
N LYS A 39 -6.02 -0.81 13.14
CA LYS A 39 -4.87 -1.69 13.42
C LYS A 39 -3.51 -0.98 13.34
N GLY A 40 -3.50 0.36 13.30
CA GLY A 40 -2.27 1.14 13.11
C GLY A 40 -2.22 1.80 11.73
N LEU A 41 -1.01 2.18 11.30
CA LEU A 41 -0.78 2.82 10.00
C LEU A 41 -1.07 1.83 8.86
N GLN A 42 -1.83 2.28 7.87
CA GLN A 42 -2.15 1.49 6.68
C GLN A 42 -2.02 2.34 5.40
N ALA A 43 -1.81 1.67 4.28
CA ALA A 43 -1.72 2.28 2.96
C ALA A 43 -3.11 2.41 2.33
N ALA A 44 -3.41 3.60 1.81
CA ALA A 44 -4.61 3.95 1.06
C ALA A 44 -4.24 4.42 -0.36
N ASN A 45 -5.18 4.29 -1.31
CA ASN A 45 -5.02 4.74 -2.70
C ASN A 45 -3.72 4.24 -3.35
N VAL A 46 -3.40 2.96 -3.17
CA VAL A 46 -2.15 2.38 -3.64
C VAL A 46 -2.18 2.24 -5.16
N THR A 47 -1.19 2.80 -5.84
CA THR A 47 -1.02 2.78 -7.30
C THR A 47 0.37 2.26 -7.64
N VAL A 48 0.48 1.48 -8.73
CA VAL A 48 1.78 1.03 -9.25
C VAL A 48 2.43 2.18 -10.01
N VAL A 49 3.73 2.37 -9.79
CA VAL A 49 4.55 3.39 -10.48
C VAL A 49 5.21 2.80 -11.72
#